data_AF-A0A8T1XRQ4-F1
#
_entry.id   AF-A0A8T1XRQ4-F1
#
_cell.length_a   1.000
_cell.length_b   1.000
_cell.length_c   1.000
_cell.angle_alpha   90.00
_cell.angle_beta   90.00
_cell.angle_gamma   90.00
#
_symmetry.space_group_name_H-M   'P 1'
#
loop_
_entity.id
_entity.type
_entity.pdbx_description
1 polymer ?
#
loop_
_entity_poly.entity_id
_entity_poly.type
_entity_poly.pdbx_seq_one_letter_code
_entity_poly.pdbx_strand_id
1 'polypeptide(L)' 'MPEIKAQDSDCLKEYGGDVGFPFCGILIFPSVCYVKCRQDKKAKGGRCQVQQEEGDTKFTCLCDYCNSSPYLITL' A
#
# COMPACT_ATOMS: atom_id res chain seq x y z
N MET A 1 7.23 -29.96 -11.98
CA MET A 1 6.98 -29.24 -10.71
C MET A 1 6.55 -27.83 -11.09
N PRO A 2 5.39 -27.33 -10.67
CA PRO A 2 5.07 -25.93 -10.91
C PRO A 2 5.91 -25.08 -9.96
N GLU A 3 6.65 -24.13 -10.51
CA GLU A 3 7.38 -23.12 -9.75
C GLU A 3 6.36 -22.22 -9.05
N ILE A 4 6.08 -22.53 -7.78
CA ILE A 4 5.32 -21.66 -6.89
C ILE A 4 6.22 -20.46 -6.61
N LYS A 5 6.07 -19.38 -7.39
CA LYS A 5 6.63 -18.07 -7.07
C LYS A 5 5.85 -17.46 -5.89
N ALA A 6 5.97 -18.07 -4.72
CA ALA A 6 5.81 -17.35 -3.46
C ALA A 6 7.23 -16.96 -3.04
N GLN A 7 7.79 -15.95 -3.69
CA GLN A 7 8.86 -15.20 -3.04
C GLN A 7 8.18 -14.52 -1.86
N ASP A 8 8.29 -15.15 -0.70
CA ASP A 8 7.95 -14.64 0.63
C ASP A 8 8.83 -13.44 1.03
N SER A 9 9.41 -12.74 0.05
CA SER A 9 10.43 -11.70 0.15
C SER A 9 9.93 -10.32 -0.28
N ASP A 10 8.67 -10.19 -0.70
CA ASP A 10 8.07 -8.90 -0.97
C ASP A 10 7.43 -8.37 0.32
N CYS A 11 8.19 -7.51 1.01
CA CYS A 11 7.74 -6.76 2.19
C CYS A 11 6.44 -5.96 1.95
N LEU A 12 6.14 -5.65 0.69
CA LEU A 12 4.97 -4.90 0.25
C LEU A 12 3.95 -5.85 -0.39
N LYS A 13 2.73 -5.87 0.13
CA LYS A 13 1.62 -6.64 -0.43
C LYS A 13 0.41 -5.74 -0.66
N GLU A 14 -0.28 -5.90 -1.79
CA GLU A 14 -1.50 -5.13 -2.07
C GLU A 14 -2.57 -5.35 -0.99
N TYR A 15 -3.15 -4.25 -0.51
CA TYR A 15 -4.21 -4.28 0.48
C TYR A 15 -5.53 -4.81 -0.11
N GLY A 16 -5.85 -4.41 -1.35
CA GLY A 16 -7.07 -4.77 -2.04
C GLY A 16 -7.28 -4.12 -3.42
N GLY A 17 -6.21 -3.79 -4.16
CA GLY A 17 -6.29 -3.14 -5.47
C GLY A 17 -6.42 -1.62 -5.39
N ASP A 18 -7.19 -1.03 -6.31
CA ASP A 18 -7.47 0.41 -6.30
C ASP A 18 -8.37 0.77 -5.11
N VAL A 19 -7.87 1.62 -4.23
CA VAL A 19 -8.54 2.05 -2.99
C VAL A 19 -9.03 3.49 -3.07
N GLY A 20 -8.76 4.17 -4.19
CA GLY A 20 -9.07 5.57 -4.42
C GLY A 20 -8.23 6.57 -3.60
N PHE A 21 -8.32 7.84 -4.01
CA PHE A 21 -7.64 8.97 -3.36
C PHE A 21 -7.78 9.04 -1.83
N PRO A 22 -8.96 8.84 -1.20
CA PRO A 22 -9.09 9.03 0.25
C PRO A 22 -8.28 8.02 1.08
N PHE A 23 -7.90 6.88 0.50
CA PHE A 23 -7.03 5.92 1.19
C PHE A 23 -5.58 6.42 1.30
N CYS A 24 -5.18 7.30 0.37
CA CYS A 24 -3.83 7.81 0.20
C CYS A 24 -3.67 9.29 0.53
N GLY A 25 -4.77 10.01 0.67
CA GLY A 25 -4.80 11.44 0.92
C GLY A 25 -4.13 11.84 2.25
N ILE A 26 -3.26 12.86 2.16
CA ILE A 26 -2.40 13.37 3.25
C ILE A 26 -3.20 14.08 4.36
N LEU A 27 -4.45 14.50 4.07
CA LEU A 27 -5.27 15.30 5.00
C LEU A 27 -5.63 14.57 6.30
N ILE A 28 -5.49 13.25 6.36
CA ILE A 28 -5.69 12.42 7.57
C ILE A 28 -4.38 11.67 7.82
N PHE A 29 -3.53 12.18 8.71
CA PHE A 29 -2.23 11.57 9.02
C PHE A 29 -2.30 10.74 10.32
N PRO A 30 -1.86 9.47 10.33
CA PRO A 30 -1.39 8.68 9.19
C PRO A 30 -2.56 8.27 8.25
N SER A 31 -2.25 8.03 6.98
CA SER A 31 -3.25 7.73 5.94
C SER A 31 -4.15 6.55 6.31
N VAL A 32 -5.34 6.48 5.72
CA VAL A 32 -6.26 5.35 5.92
C VAL A 32 -5.58 4.03 5.50
N CYS A 33 -4.80 4.04 4.41
CA CYS A 33 -3.98 2.90 4.01
C CYS A 33 -3.06 2.43 5.14
N TYR A 34 -2.35 3.34 5.80
CA TYR A 34 -1.47 3.01 6.92
C TYR A 34 -2.23 2.37 8.08
N VAL A 35 -3.35 2.99 8.50
CA VAL A 35 -4.16 2.51 9.63
C VAL A 35 -4.76 1.14 9.32
N LYS A 36 -5.33 0.97 8.12
CA LYS A 36 -6.01 -0.25 7.70
C LYS A 36 -5.06 -1.43 7.52
N CYS A 37 -3.88 -1.21 6.94
CA CYS A 37 -2.86 -2.25 6.86
C CYS A 37 -2.44 -2.76 8.25
N ARG A 38 -2.34 -1.89 9.26
CA ARG A 38 -2.03 -2.32 10.64
C ARG A 38 -3.18 -3.07 11.30
N GLN A 39 -4.42 -2.58 11.15
CA GLN A 39 -5.60 -3.17 11.79
C GLN A 39 -5.99 -4.52 11.16
N ASP A 40 -6.16 -4.52 9.84
CA ASP A 40 -6.84 -5.60 9.10
C ASP A 40 -5.84 -6.64 8.58
N LYS A 41 -4.61 -6.22 8.23
CA LYS A 41 -3.59 -7.09 7.61
C LYS A 41 -2.40 -7.41 8.52
N LYS A 42 -2.37 -6.87 9.74
CA LYS A 42 -1.26 -7.00 10.72
C LYS A 42 0.11 -6.57 10.19
N ALA A 43 0.11 -5.65 9.22
CA ALA A 43 1.34 -5.05 8.72
C ALA A 43 1.91 -4.02 9.71
N LYS A 44 3.13 -3.56 9.47
CA LYS A 44 3.75 -2.48 10.26
C LYS A 44 3.29 -1.10 9.83
N GLY A 45 2.89 -0.96 8.58
CA GLY A 45 2.33 0.26 8.00
C GLY A 45 1.70 0.00 6.64
N GLY A 46 1.38 1.08 5.93
CA GLY A 46 0.87 1.05 4.57
C GLY A 46 1.47 2.20 3.77
N ARG A 47 1.75 1.94 2.50
CA ARG A 47 2.27 2.90 1.52
C ARG A 47 1.29 3.01 0.38
N CYS A 48 1.13 4.21 -0.14
CA CYS A 48 0.34 4.42 -1.33
C CYS A 48 1.22 4.56 -2.55
N GLN A 49 0.82 3.89 -3.62
CA GLN A 49 1.40 4.03 -4.94
C GLN A 49 0.35 4.69 -5.83
N VAL A 50 0.72 5.81 -6.44
CA VAL A 50 -0.12 6.51 -7.41
C VAL A 50 0.42 6.16 -8.79
N GLN A 51 -0.42 5.59 -9.65
CA GLN A 51 -0.09 5.30 -11.03
C GLN A 51 -0.98 6.17 -11.93
N GLN A 52 -0.37 6.91 -12.83
CA GLN A 52 -1.10 7.65 -13.87
C GLN A 52 -1.05 6.83 -15.16
N GLU A 53 -2.21 6.36 -15.60
CA GLU A 53 -2.42 5.75 -16.92
C GLU A 53 -3.27 6.72 -17.75
N GLU A 54 -3.26 6.64 -19.08
CA GLU A 54 -3.82 7.64 -20.01
C GLU A 54 -5.25 8.13 -19.67
N GLY A 55 -5.35 9.20 -18.85
CA GLY A 55 -6.60 9.81 -18.41
C GLY A 55 -7.16 9.33 -17.06
N ASP A 56 -6.52 8.36 -16.40
CA ASP A 56 -6.97 7.78 -15.12
C ASP A 56 -5.84 7.79 -14.06
N THR A 57 -6.20 8.02 -12.80
CA THR A 57 -5.25 7.99 -11.68
C THR A 57 -5.64 6.89 -10.71
N LYS A 58 -4.83 5.83 -10.70
CA LYS A 58 -5.00 4.68 -9.84
C LYS A 58 -4.23 4.87 -8.53
N PHE A 59 -4.92 4.66 -7.41
CA PHE A 59 -4.38 4.72 -6.06
C PHE A 59 -4.35 3.31 -5.48
N THR A 60 -3.18 2.70 -5.46
CA THR A 60 -2.98 1.38 -4.86
C THR A 60 -2.42 1.52 -3.44
N CYS A 61 -3.00 0.81 -2.49
CA CYS A 61 -2.44 0.69 -1.14
C CYS A 61 -1.63 -0.61 -1.01
N LEU A 62 -0.39 -0.48 -0.57
CA LEU A 62 0.56 -1.56 -0.31
C LEU A 62 0.83 -1.65 1.19
N CYS A 63 0.49 -2.76 1.82
CA CYS A 63 0.84 -3.04 3.20
C CYS A 63 2.30 -3.40 3.33
N ASP A 64 2.99 -2.68 4.21
CA ASP A 64 4.41 -2.89 4.49
C ASP A 64 4.57 -3.69 5.78
N TYR A 65 5.06 -4.91 5.66
CA TYR A 65 5.32 -5.81 6.78
C TYR A 65 6.72 -5.62 7.37
N CYS A 66 7.60 -4.91 6.68
CA CYS A 66 8.99 -4.74 7.05
C CYS A 66 9.26 -3.37 7.70
N ASN A 67 8.57 -2.31 7.26
CA ASN A 67 8.75 -0.93 7.70
C ASN A 67 7.44 -0.29 8.20
N SER A 68 7.53 0.46 9.29
CA SER A 68 6.43 1.22 9.90
C SER A 68 6.42 2.72 9.57
N SER A 69 7.32 3.20 8.70
CA SER A 69 7.44 4.63 8.37
C SER A 69 6.30 5.10 7.47
N PRO A 70 5.50 6.09 7.91
CA PRO A 70 4.40 6.64 7.12
C PRO A 70 4.84 7.69 6.09
N TYR A 71 6.13 8.02 6.00
CA TYR A 71 6.63 9.23 5.32
C TYR A 71 7.24 9.01 3.93
N LEU A 72 7.35 7.77 3.43
CA LEU A 72 7.92 7.50 2.10
C LEU A 72 6.83 7.60 1.03
N ILE A 73 6.40 8.83 0.75
CA ILE A 73 5.79 9.20 -0.53
C ILE A 73 6.97 9.54 -1.43
N THR A 74 7.44 8.57 -2.22
CA THR A 74 8.36 8.90 -3.31
C THR A 74 7.50 9.55 -4.40
N LEU A 75 7.58 10.89 -4.48
CA LEU A 75 7.06 11.68 -5.59
C LEU A 75 7.82 11.37 -6.88
#